data_AF-A0A1B6VXJ5-F1
#
_entry.id   AF-A0A1B6VXJ5-F1
#
_cell.length_a   1.000
_cell.length_b   1.000
_cell.length_c   1.000
_cell.angle_alpha   90.00
_cell.angle_beta   90.00
_cell.angle_gamma   90.00
#
_symmetry.space_group_name_H-M   'P 1'
#
loop_
_entity.id
_entity.type
_entity.pdbx_description
1 polymer ?
#
loop_
_entity_poly.entity_id
_entity_poly.type
_entity_poly.pdbx_seq_one_letter_code
_entity_poly.pdbx_strand_id
1 'polypeptide(L)'
;MHKRYFLLPLLLLTASGAWACDPAQGTGQCGYQGYGGVYSTYGEAQDSYRNAYPQPTYAPPQIYVPPPTPQAYTPPPIRESRYGAVAYYENPNGEWNSRTMFTSVHNISSKQRARQMALQACNRKSGRTCKIMFDYTNHCASVTTGVNAKGQQLFAEFAPQRGQAALKAMQSCLDANAKGCEFVMQEECSLPIY
;
A
#
# COMPACT_ATOMS: atom_id res chain seq x y z
N MET A 1 53.85 -1.90 -122.29
CA MET A 1 53.13 -3.19 -122.16
C MET A 1 53.93 -4.12 -121.27
N HIS A 2 53.42 -4.54 -120.11
CA HIS A 2 53.31 -5.94 -119.67
C HIS A 2 52.69 -5.97 -118.26
N LYS A 3 51.47 -6.50 -118.19
CA LYS A 3 50.80 -6.97 -116.97
C LYS A 3 51.67 -8.04 -116.31
N ARG A 4 51.68 -8.10 -114.99
CA ARG A 4 51.70 -9.36 -114.23
C ARG A 4 51.12 -9.14 -112.84
N TYR A 5 49.93 -9.70 -112.66
CA TYR A 5 49.27 -9.92 -111.38
C TYR A 5 50.09 -10.93 -110.57
N PHE A 6 50.24 -10.68 -109.27
CA PHE A 6 50.60 -11.73 -108.32
C PHE A 6 49.69 -11.64 -107.09
N LEU A 7 49.12 -12.80 -106.76
CA LEU A 7 48.09 -13.04 -105.75
C LEU A 7 48.73 -13.30 -104.37
N LEU A 8 48.14 -12.69 -103.31
CA LEU A 8 47.97 -13.08 -101.89
C LEU A 8 49.13 -13.77 -101.10
N PRO A 9 49.34 -13.45 -99.80
CA PRO A 9 48.30 -13.69 -98.79
C PRO A 9 48.06 -12.62 -97.72
N LEU A 10 46.84 -12.72 -97.18
CA LEU A 10 46.26 -12.06 -96.03
C LEU A 10 47.01 -12.46 -94.74
N LEU A 11 47.70 -11.50 -94.09
CA LEU A 11 48.21 -11.67 -92.73
C LEU A 11 47.13 -11.19 -91.75
N LEU A 12 46.33 -12.12 -91.25
CA LEU A 12 45.47 -11.93 -90.08
C LEU A 12 46.36 -11.73 -88.85
N LEU A 13 46.57 -10.48 -88.44
CA LEU A 13 46.98 -10.17 -87.07
C LEU A 13 45.79 -10.48 -86.16
N THR A 14 45.76 -11.69 -85.60
CA THR A 14 45.02 -11.96 -84.37
C THR A 14 45.66 -11.11 -83.29
N ALA A 15 45.09 -9.94 -83.00
CA ALA A 15 45.36 -9.26 -81.75
C ALA A 15 44.86 -10.19 -80.64
N SER A 16 45.78 -10.98 -80.09
CA SER A 16 45.59 -11.66 -78.81
C SER A 16 45.48 -10.57 -77.76
N GLY A 17 44.29 -9.97 -77.63
CA GLY A 17 43.97 -9.20 -76.45
C GLY A 17 44.14 -10.16 -75.28
N ALA A 18 45.14 -9.92 -74.44
CA ALA A 18 45.14 -10.47 -73.10
C ALA A 18 43.94 -9.82 -72.40
N TRP A 19 42.77 -10.47 -72.51
CA TRP A 19 41.63 -10.14 -71.67
C TRP A 19 42.10 -10.48 -70.25
N ALA A 20 42.54 -9.47 -69.52
CA ALA A 20 42.81 -9.62 -68.11
C ALA A 20 41.48 -10.04 -67.47
N CYS A 21 41.39 -11.31 -67.08
CA CYS A 21 40.25 -11.87 -66.40
C CYS A 21 40.03 -11.09 -65.09
N ASP A 22 38.90 -10.38 -64.98
CA ASP A 22 38.59 -9.52 -63.84
C ASP A 22 37.53 -10.19 -62.94
N PRO A 23 37.91 -10.67 -61.75
CA PRO A 23 37.00 -11.33 -60.80
C PRO A 23 35.98 -10.37 -60.17
N ALA A 24 36.15 -9.04 -60.32
CA ALA A 24 35.19 -8.04 -59.85
C ALA A 24 33.92 -7.99 -60.73
N GLN A 25 33.96 -8.52 -61.95
CA GLN A 25 32.77 -8.57 -62.82
C GLN A 25 31.69 -9.54 -62.32
N GLY A 26 32.01 -10.45 -61.40
CA GLY A 26 31.03 -11.34 -60.77
C GLY A 26 30.41 -12.39 -61.71
N THR A 27 30.99 -12.60 -62.89
CA THR A 27 30.51 -13.58 -63.89
C THR A 27 30.93 -15.02 -63.58
N GLY A 28 31.88 -15.21 -62.65
CA GLY A 28 32.42 -16.52 -62.27
C GLY A 28 33.42 -17.12 -63.24
N GLN A 29 33.70 -16.48 -64.38
CA GLN A 29 34.62 -17.01 -65.41
C GLN A 29 36.08 -17.11 -64.93
N CYS A 30 36.46 -16.34 -63.91
CA CYS A 30 37.80 -16.34 -63.32
C CYS A 30 37.78 -16.29 -61.79
N GLY A 31 36.69 -16.77 -61.19
CA GLY A 31 36.41 -16.65 -59.77
C GLY A 31 35.66 -15.36 -59.42
N TYR A 32 35.50 -15.14 -58.11
CA TYR A 32 34.71 -14.06 -57.54
C TYR A 32 35.55 -13.24 -56.56
N GLN A 33 35.51 -11.92 -56.69
CA GLN A 33 36.18 -11.00 -55.77
C GLN A 33 35.54 -11.08 -54.37
N GLY A 34 36.29 -11.56 -53.38
CA GLY A 34 35.95 -11.52 -51.94
C GLY A 34 36.80 -10.50 -51.17
N TYR A 35 36.55 -10.36 -49.86
CA TYR A 35 37.22 -9.38 -49.01
C TYR A 35 38.74 -9.55 -48.95
N GLY A 36 39.22 -10.80 -48.93
CA GLY A 36 40.64 -11.15 -48.79
C GLY A 36 41.32 -11.66 -50.06
N GLY A 37 40.63 -11.69 -51.21
CA GLY A 37 41.16 -12.27 -52.44
C GLY A 37 40.08 -12.80 -53.38
N VAL A 38 40.50 -13.66 -54.33
CA VAL A 38 39.60 -14.25 -55.34
C VAL A 38 39.22 -15.67 -54.91
N TYR A 39 37.92 -15.98 -54.96
CA TYR A 39 37.35 -17.26 -54.54
C TYR A 39 36.77 -18.01 -55.74
N SER A 40 36.81 -19.34 -55.70
CA SER A 40 36.32 -20.20 -56.79
C SER A 40 34.79 -20.24 -56.88
N THR A 41 34.08 -19.92 -55.79
CA THR A 41 32.62 -19.87 -55.75
C THR A 41 32.10 -18.53 -55.25
N TYR A 42 30.88 -18.18 -55.68
CA TYR A 42 30.22 -16.95 -55.28
C TYR A 42 29.90 -16.94 -53.78
N GLY A 43 29.46 -18.09 -53.23
CA GLY A 43 29.09 -18.22 -51.82
C GLY A 43 30.27 -17.94 -50.89
N GLU A 44 31.44 -18.50 -51.18
CA GLU A 44 32.65 -18.26 -50.38
C GLU A 44 33.12 -16.80 -50.44
N ALA A 45 33.00 -16.15 -51.62
CA ALA A 45 33.28 -14.72 -51.74
C ALA A 45 32.32 -13.88 -50.88
N GLN A 46 31.01 -14.18 -50.89
CA GLN A 46 30.04 -13.48 -50.04
C GLN A 46 30.30 -13.70 -48.54
N ASP A 47 30.61 -14.93 -48.16
CA ASP A 47 30.93 -15.28 -46.77
C ASP A 47 32.18 -14.54 -46.29
N SER A 48 33.17 -14.32 -47.16
CA SER A 48 34.35 -13.53 -46.80
C SER A 48 34.01 -12.09 -46.43
N TYR A 49 33.09 -11.43 -47.13
CA TYR A 49 32.64 -10.07 -46.79
C TYR A 49 31.82 -10.06 -45.50
N ARG A 50 30.94 -11.06 -45.32
CA ARG A 50 30.12 -11.20 -44.11
C ARG A 50 30.98 -11.41 -42.86
N ASN A 51 32.01 -12.23 -42.97
CA ASN A 51 32.91 -12.53 -41.85
C ASN A 51 33.92 -11.40 -41.56
N ALA A 52 34.30 -10.63 -42.58
CA ALA A 52 35.18 -9.47 -42.41
C ALA A 52 34.54 -8.35 -41.58
N TYR A 53 33.22 -8.26 -41.57
CA TYR A 53 32.46 -7.29 -40.78
C TYR A 53 31.46 -8.01 -39.86
N PRO A 54 31.90 -8.50 -38.68
CA PRO A 54 30.96 -9.01 -37.70
C PRO A 54 29.96 -7.90 -37.33
N GLN A 55 28.67 -8.19 -37.45
CA GLN A 55 27.60 -7.25 -37.09
C GLN A 55 27.73 -6.86 -35.61
N PRO A 56 27.60 -5.58 -35.24
CA PRO A 56 27.62 -5.19 -33.85
C PRO A 56 26.44 -5.83 -33.12
N THR A 57 26.72 -6.61 -32.08
CA THR A 57 25.70 -7.13 -31.17
C THR A 57 25.09 -5.95 -30.41
N TYR A 58 23.83 -5.62 -30.72
CA TYR A 58 23.10 -4.59 -30.00
C TYR A 58 22.78 -5.08 -28.58
N ALA A 59 23.59 -4.66 -27.61
CA ALA A 59 23.24 -4.79 -26.20
C ALA A 59 22.28 -3.65 -25.83
N PRO A 60 21.05 -3.95 -25.37
CA PRO A 60 20.12 -2.89 -24.99
C PRO A 60 20.67 -2.07 -23.82
N PRO A 61 20.45 -0.74 -23.79
CA PRO A 61 20.93 0.11 -22.71
C PRO A 61 20.32 -0.33 -21.37
N GLN A 62 21.17 -0.43 -20.35
CA GLN A 62 20.75 -0.75 -18.99
C GLN A 62 19.98 0.46 -18.44
N ILE A 63 18.68 0.31 -18.18
CA ILE A 63 17.87 1.35 -17.53
C ILE A 63 18.32 1.43 -16.07
N TYR A 64 18.96 2.55 -15.69
CA TYR A 64 19.27 2.81 -14.30
C TYR A 64 17.98 3.03 -13.51
N VAL A 65 17.64 2.10 -12.62
CA VAL A 65 16.60 2.27 -11.61
C VAL A 65 17.28 2.80 -10.36
N PRO A 66 17.03 4.06 -9.94
CA PRO A 66 17.59 4.55 -8.69
C PRO A 66 17.13 3.67 -7.52
N PRO A 67 18.00 3.46 -6.51
CA PRO A 67 17.62 2.70 -5.33
C PRO A 67 16.42 3.37 -4.66
N PRO A 68 15.47 2.59 -4.10
CA PRO A 68 14.35 3.16 -3.37
C PRO A 68 14.89 4.05 -2.25
N THR A 69 14.41 5.29 -2.20
CA THR A 69 14.76 6.23 -1.13
C THR A 69 14.52 5.55 0.22
N PRO A 70 15.46 5.62 1.19
CA PRO A 70 15.24 5.09 2.52
C PRO A 70 13.93 5.66 3.06
N GLN A 71 12.95 4.80 3.32
CA GLN A 71 11.73 5.27 3.97
C GLN A 71 12.14 5.76 5.36
N ALA A 72 11.98 7.06 5.61
CA ALA A 72 12.10 7.59 6.95
C ALA A 72 11.05 6.85 7.80
N TYR A 73 11.53 6.00 8.71
CA TYR A 73 10.66 5.40 9.71
C TYR A 73 10.14 6.52 10.60
N THR A 74 8.93 7.01 10.32
CA THR A 74 8.17 7.76 11.31
C THR A 74 7.59 6.73 12.27
N PRO A 75 8.05 6.66 13.54
CA PRO A 75 7.37 5.82 14.52
C PRO A 75 5.89 6.23 14.53
N PRO A 76 4.97 5.25 14.65
CA PRO A 76 3.56 5.59 14.80
C PRO A 76 3.41 6.57 15.97
N PRO A 77 2.54 7.58 15.86
CA PRO A 77 2.31 8.54 16.94
C PRO A 77 2.06 7.77 18.24
N ILE A 78 2.73 8.18 19.32
CA ILE A 78 2.60 7.52 20.63
C ILE A 78 1.14 7.69 21.06
N ARG A 79 0.38 6.60 20.95
CA ARG A 79 -1.03 6.59 21.31
C ARG A 79 -1.14 6.48 22.83
N GLU A 80 -1.18 7.62 23.50
CA GLU A 80 -1.44 7.65 24.93
C GLU A 80 -2.87 7.21 25.21
N SER A 81 -3.01 6.08 25.89
CA SER A 81 -4.34 5.61 26.29
C SER A 81 -4.92 6.52 27.36
N ARG A 82 -6.22 6.78 27.24
CA ARG A 82 -7.00 7.49 28.25
C ARG A 82 -8.07 6.55 28.82
N TYR A 83 -8.37 6.75 30.09
CA TYR A 83 -9.22 5.89 30.90
C TYR A 83 -10.32 6.70 31.57
N GLY A 84 -11.50 6.10 31.65
CA GLY A 84 -12.62 6.58 32.43
C GLY A 84 -13.14 5.50 33.37
N ALA A 85 -13.85 5.90 34.40
CA ALA A 85 -14.45 5.00 35.36
C ALA A 85 -15.74 5.60 35.92
N VAL A 86 -16.71 4.72 36.17
CA VAL A 86 -17.99 5.08 36.77
C VAL A 86 -18.14 4.33 38.08
N ALA A 87 -18.45 5.06 39.14
CA ALA A 87 -18.70 4.53 40.47
C ALA A 87 -20.13 4.82 40.89
N TYR A 88 -20.69 3.91 41.68
CA TYR A 88 -22.03 4.03 42.23
C TYR A 88 -22.12 3.44 43.62
N TYR A 89 -23.18 3.76 44.35
CA TYR A 89 -23.57 3.02 45.54
C TYR A 89 -24.98 2.45 45.37
N GLU A 90 -25.26 1.33 46.04
CA GLU A 90 -26.60 0.76 46.09
C GLU A 90 -27.35 1.37 47.27
N ASN A 91 -28.51 1.96 47.00
CA ASN A 91 -29.35 2.52 48.06
C ASN A 91 -30.04 1.37 48.82
N PRO A 92 -29.76 1.16 50.11
CA PRO A 92 -30.40 0.10 50.88
C PRO A 92 -31.92 0.28 51.00
N ASN A 93 -32.44 1.49 50.83
CA ASN A 93 -33.87 1.77 50.85
C ASN A 93 -34.56 1.50 49.50
N GLY A 94 -33.82 1.09 48.47
CA GLY A 94 -34.34 0.78 47.14
C GLY A 94 -34.71 2.00 46.28
N GLU A 95 -34.71 3.21 46.84
CA GLU A 95 -35.01 4.44 46.10
C GLU A 95 -33.89 4.79 45.12
N TRP A 96 -34.24 4.92 43.85
CA TRP A 96 -33.34 5.32 42.78
C TRP A 96 -33.18 6.84 42.72
N ASN A 97 -31.94 7.34 42.75
CA ASN A 97 -31.61 8.74 42.51
C ASN A 97 -30.30 8.86 41.72
N SER A 98 -30.42 8.95 40.39
CA SER A 98 -29.27 9.08 39.48
C SER A 98 -28.35 10.26 39.81
N ARG A 99 -28.90 11.36 40.35
CA ARG A 99 -28.13 12.58 40.68
C ARG A 99 -27.18 12.37 41.84
N THR A 100 -27.50 11.52 42.81
CA THR A 100 -26.67 11.31 44.00
C THR A 100 -25.93 9.98 43.98
N MET A 101 -26.46 8.98 43.28
CA MET A 101 -25.94 7.61 43.30
C MET A 101 -24.75 7.36 42.39
N PHE A 102 -24.48 8.25 41.43
CA PHE A 102 -23.43 8.06 40.42
C PHE A 102 -22.39 9.17 40.43
N THR A 103 -21.16 8.78 40.12
CA THR A 103 -20.10 9.70 39.70
C THR A 103 -19.22 9.02 38.66
N SER A 104 -18.76 9.81 37.71
CA SER A 104 -17.91 9.41 36.60
C SER A 104 -16.66 10.28 36.58
N VAL A 105 -15.57 9.72 36.06
CA VAL A 105 -14.38 10.45 35.64
C VAL A 105 -13.96 9.95 34.27
N HIS A 106 -13.35 10.82 33.48
CA HIS A 106 -12.89 10.51 32.13
C HIS A 106 -11.57 11.22 31.83
N ASN A 107 -10.93 10.82 30.74
CA ASN A 107 -9.67 11.40 30.26
C ASN A 107 -8.50 11.29 31.27
N ILE A 108 -8.44 10.19 32.03
CA ILE A 108 -7.37 9.95 33.00
C ILE A 108 -6.26 9.10 32.37
N SER A 109 -4.99 9.35 32.69
CA SER A 109 -3.84 8.66 32.10
C SER A 109 -3.62 7.23 32.59
N SER A 110 -4.37 6.77 33.59
CA SER A 110 -4.21 5.43 34.18
C SER A 110 -5.55 4.85 34.63
N LYS A 111 -5.78 3.56 34.33
CA LYS A 111 -6.95 2.80 34.79
C LYS A 111 -7.10 2.82 36.32
N GLN A 112 -6.00 2.57 37.05
CA GLN A 112 -6.01 2.55 38.51
C GLN A 112 -6.37 3.93 39.06
N ARG A 113 -5.79 4.99 38.49
CA ARG A 113 -6.08 6.36 38.90
C ARG A 113 -7.53 6.74 38.61
N ALA A 114 -8.07 6.38 37.44
CA ALA A 114 -9.46 6.60 37.08
C ALA A 114 -10.41 5.96 38.09
N ARG A 115 -10.19 4.67 38.43
CA ARG A 115 -10.99 3.96 39.43
C ARG A 115 -10.92 4.62 40.81
N GLN A 116 -9.72 5.00 41.26
CA GLN A 116 -9.55 5.67 42.55
C GLN A 116 -10.29 7.01 42.59
N MET A 117 -10.16 7.82 41.53
CA MET A 117 -10.82 9.13 41.45
C MET A 117 -12.35 8.99 41.40
N ALA A 118 -12.88 8.04 40.63
CA ALA A 118 -14.33 7.77 40.60
C ALA A 118 -14.87 7.38 41.98
N LEU A 119 -14.20 6.45 42.68
CA LEU A 119 -14.60 6.05 44.03
C LEU A 119 -14.53 7.22 45.01
N GLN A 120 -13.45 7.99 45.00
CA GLN A 120 -13.28 9.13 45.88
C GLN A 120 -14.36 10.20 45.65
N ALA A 121 -14.64 10.52 44.39
CA ALA A 121 -15.66 11.50 44.04
C ALA A 121 -17.07 11.01 44.42
N CYS A 122 -17.37 9.73 44.16
CA CYS A 122 -18.64 9.12 44.54
C CYS A 122 -18.84 9.08 46.07
N ASN A 123 -17.83 8.64 46.82
CA ASN A 123 -17.91 8.59 48.29
C ASN A 123 -18.14 9.98 48.88
N ARG A 124 -17.45 11.01 48.36
CA ARG A 124 -17.63 12.40 48.79
C ARG A 124 -19.02 12.94 48.46
N LYS A 125 -19.51 12.67 47.25
CA LYS A 125 -20.80 13.16 46.77
C LYS A 125 -21.99 12.51 47.49
N SER A 126 -21.90 11.20 47.74
CA SER A 126 -22.99 10.41 48.32
C SER A 126 -22.94 10.31 49.84
N GLY A 127 -21.77 10.48 50.46
CA GLY A 127 -21.55 10.14 51.86
C GLY A 127 -21.62 8.63 52.14
N ARG A 128 -21.53 7.78 51.11
CA ARG A 128 -21.65 6.32 51.19
C ARG A 128 -20.39 5.62 50.69
N THR A 129 -20.30 4.32 50.94
CA THR A 129 -19.27 3.46 50.33
C THR A 129 -19.70 3.08 48.92
N CYS A 130 -19.06 3.68 47.93
CA CYS A 130 -19.27 3.37 46.52
C CYS A 130 -18.41 2.18 46.05
N LYS A 131 -18.82 1.59 44.94
CA LYS A 131 -18.11 0.56 44.19
C LYS A 131 -18.01 0.95 42.71
N ILE A 132 -17.03 0.40 42.01
CA ILE A 132 -16.90 0.61 40.56
C ILE A 132 -18.00 -0.16 39.85
N MET A 133 -18.77 0.54 39.01
CA MET A 133 -19.71 -0.08 38.09
C MET A 133 -18.97 -0.64 36.87
N PHE A 134 -18.17 0.21 36.22
CA PHE A 134 -17.28 -0.18 35.13
C PHE A 134 -16.13 0.81 34.95
N ASP A 135 -15.09 0.39 34.25
CA ASP A 135 -14.04 1.25 33.70
C ASP A 135 -13.92 1.01 32.18
N TYR A 136 -13.45 2.03 31.46
CA TYR A 136 -13.33 2.00 30.01
C TYR A 136 -12.07 2.71 29.55
N THR A 137 -11.56 2.32 28.37
CA THR A 137 -10.32 2.87 27.81
C THR A 137 -10.48 3.14 26.33
N ASN A 138 -9.97 4.28 25.85
CA ASN A 138 -9.97 4.65 24.43
C ASN A 138 -11.37 4.64 23.78
N HIS A 139 -12.40 4.89 24.59
CA HIS A 139 -13.81 4.86 24.20
C HIS A 139 -14.57 5.98 24.91
N CYS A 140 -15.75 6.28 24.38
CA CYS A 140 -16.82 6.95 25.06
C CYS A 140 -17.74 5.94 25.75
N ALA A 141 -18.34 6.35 26.86
CA ALA A 141 -19.32 5.57 27.61
C ALA A 141 -20.58 6.42 27.83
N SER A 142 -21.72 5.75 27.95
CA SER A 142 -23.01 6.34 28.32
C SER A 142 -23.76 5.37 29.23
N VAL A 143 -24.63 5.92 30.08
CA VAL A 143 -25.52 5.14 30.94
C VAL A 143 -26.91 5.74 30.90
N THR A 144 -27.89 4.92 30.53
CA THR A 144 -29.31 5.23 30.69
C THR A 144 -29.95 4.34 31.75
N THR A 145 -31.09 4.78 32.27
CA THR A 145 -31.87 4.04 33.25
C THR A 145 -33.32 3.97 32.80
N GLY A 146 -34.02 2.90 33.16
CA GLY A 146 -35.44 2.72 32.87
C GLY A 146 -36.04 1.58 33.68
N VAL A 147 -37.36 1.52 33.75
CA VAL A 147 -38.09 0.51 34.53
C VAL A 147 -38.68 -0.56 33.61
N ASN A 148 -38.38 -1.83 33.84
CA ASN A 148 -39.02 -2.95 33.16
C ASN A 148 -39.54 -4.00 34.16
N ALA A 149 -39.91 -5.19 33.70
CA ALA A 149 -40.43 -6.26 34.55
C ALA A 149 -39.48 -6.70 35.69
N LYS A 150 -38.18 -6.39 35.59
CA LYS A 150 -37.16 -6.66 36.60
C LYS A 150 -36.93 -5.48 37.57
N GLY A 151 -37.74 -4.42 37.46
CA GLY A 151 -37.60 -3.18 38.22
C GLY A 151 -36.72 -2.14 37.50
N GLN A 152 -36.08 -1.26 38.29
CA GLN A 152 -35.13 -0.28 37.76
C GLN A 152 -33.92 -0.99 37.15
N GLN A 153 -33.57 -0.64 35.93
CA GLN A 153 -32.43 -1.20 35.20
C GLN A 153 -31.49 -0.10 34.73
N LEU A 154 -30.21 -0.46 34.60
CA LEU A 154 -29.17 0.38 34.01
C LEU A 154 -28.68 -0.24 32.71
N PHE A 155 -28.51 0.61 31.70
CA PHE A 155 -28.03 0.23 30.39
C PHE A 155 -26.78 1.04 30.09
N ALA A 156 -25.62 0.37 30.19
CA ALA A 156 -24.32 0.98 29.96
C ALA A 156 -23.77 0.54 28.62
N GLU A 157 -23.37 1.51 27.79
CA GLU A 157 -22.88 1.24 26.43
C GLU A 157 -21.61 2.02 26.13
N PHE A 158 -20.82 1.48 25.20
CA PHE A 158 -19.51 2.02 24.83
C PHE A 158 -19.38 2.20 23.32
N ALA A 159 -18.63 3.22 22.91
CA ALA A 159 -18.31 3.44 21.51
C ALA A 159 -16.97 4.13 21.31
N PRO A 160 -16.21 3.80 20.25
CA PRO A 160 -14.95 4.48 19.96
C PRO A 160 -15.16 5.90 19.39
N GLN A 161 -16.37 6.21 18.92
CA GLN A 161 -16.73 7.50 18.33
C GLN A 161 -17.69 8.26 19.25
N ARG A 162 -17.52 9.58 19.31
CA ARG A 162 -18.44 10.49 20.00
C ARG A 162 -19.85 10.40 19.38
N GLY A 163 -20.87 10.59 20.21
CA GLY A 163 -22.30 10.49 19.91
C GLY A 163 -22.85 9.07 19.93
N GLN A 164 -22.03 8.05 19.66
CA GLN A 164 -22.51 6.69 19.51
C GLN A 164 -22.82 5.99 20.84
N ALA A 165 -22.10 6.30 21.92
CA ALA A 165 -22.36 5.63 23.19
C ALA A 165 -23.72 6.08 23.75
N ALA A 166 -24.03 7.37 23.65
CA ALA A 166 -25.35 7.90 24.03
C ALA A 166 -26.51 7.25 23.27
N LEU A 167 -26.38 7.17 21.94
CA LEU A 167 -27.39 6.55 21.08
C LEU A 167 -27.60 5.07 21.42
N LYS A 168 -26.52 4.32 21.57
CA LYS A 168 -26.59 2.89 21.94
C LYS A 168 -27.24 2.69 23.29
N ALA A 169 -26.87 3.46 24.32
CA ALA A 169 -27.44 3.30 25.66
C ALA A 169 -28.96 3.51 25.66
N MET A 170 -29.42 4.59 25.02
CA MET A 170 -30.85 4.86 24.89
C MET A 170 -31.57 3.75 24.12
N GLN A 171 -30.98 3.27 23.02
CA GLN A 171 -31.54 2.17 22.27
C GLN A 171 -31.63 0.89 23.12
N SER A 172 -30.58 0.52 23.85
CA SER A 172 -30.57 -0.65 24.75
C SER A 172 -31.66 -0.56 25.82
N CYS A 173 -31.97 0.64 26.32
CA CYS A 173 -33.09 0.86 27.24
C CYS A 173 -34.45 0.59 26.58
N LEU A 174 -34.65 1.13 25.37
CA LEU A 174 -35.90 0.97 24.61
C LEU A 174 -36.11 -0.48 24.17
N ASP A 175 -35.07 -1.15 23.69
CA ASP A 175 -35.08 -2.56 23.25
C ASP A 175 -35.41 -3.51 24.41
N ALA A 176 -35.04 -3.14 25.64
CA ALA A 176 -35.41 -3.84 26.85
C ALA A 176 -36.89 -3.61 27.28
N ASN A 177 -37.69 -2.91 26.46
CA ASN A 177 -39.06 -2.49 26.75
C ASN A 177 -39.19 -1.71 28.07
N ALA A 178 -38.12 -1.02 28.48
CA ALA A 178 -38.14 -0.21 29.69
C ALA A 178 -38.95 1.07 29.48
N LYS A 179 -39.62 1.53 30.53
CA LYS A 179 -40.37 2.78 30.57
C LYS A 179 -39.55 3.86 31.29
N GLY A 180 -39.74 5.11 30.88
CA GLY A 180 -39.05 6.26 31.47
C GLY A 180 -37.54 6.24 31.21
N CYS A 181 -37.11 5.85 30.01
CA CYS A 181 -35.69 5.86 29.64
C CYS A 181 -35.09 7.26 29.73
N GLU A 182 -34.12 7.45 30.62
CA GLU A 182 -33.43 8.72 30.83
C GLU A 182 -31.92 8.52 30.98
N PHE A 183 -31.12 9.55 30.68
CA PHE A 183 -29.68 9.51 30.87
C PHE A 183 -29.31 9.70 32.35
N VAL A 184 -28.50 8.78 32.86
CA VAL A 184 -27.76 8.92 34.12
C VAL A 184 -26.40 9.55 33.86
N MET A 185 -25.79 9.17 32.74
CA MET A 185 -24.53 9.70 32.21
C MET A 185 -24.69 9.79 30.70
N GLN A 186 -24.72 11.00 30.14
CA GLN A 186 -25.09 11.20 28.74
C GLN A 186 -24.03 10.65 27.78
N GLU A 187 -22.83 11.23 27.77
CA GLU A 187 -21.68 10.65 27.12
C GLU A 187 -20.40 11.25 27.70
N GLU A 188 -19.47 10.39 28.10
CA GLU A 188 -18.16 10.80 28.57
C GLU A 188 -17.07 10.01 27.86
N CYS A 189 -16.04 10.71 27.40
CA CYS A 189 -15.07 10.16 26.47
C CYS A 189 -13.66 10.17 27.05
N SER A 190 -13.01 9.00 26.97
CA SER A 190 -11.59 8.82 27.29
C SER A 190 -10.86 8.34 26.03
N LEU A 191 -10.88 9.18 25.00
CA LEU A 191 -10.27 8.90 23.70
C LEU A 191 -8.74 9.03 23.76
N PRO A 192 -8.00 8.33 22.89
CA PRO A 192 -6.54 8.39 22.89
C PRO A 192 -6.05 9.76 22.44
N ILE A 193 -4.88 10.14 22.93
CA ILE A 193 -4.15 11.32 22.45
C ILE A 193 -3.05 10.85 21.49
N TYR A 194 -2.86 11.60 20.41
CA TYR A 194 -1.92 11.35 19.32
C TYR A 194 -0.95 12.51 19.18
#